data_AF-A0A9X2AXA5-F1
#
_entry.id   AF-A0A9X2AXA5-F1
#
_cell.length_a   1.000
_cell.length_b   1.000
_cell.length_c   1.000
_cell.angle_alpha   90.00
_cell.angle_beta   90.00
_cell.angle_gamma   90.00
#
_symmetry.space_group_name_H-M   'P 1'
#
loop_
_entity.id
_entity.type
_entity.pdbx_description
1 polymer ?
#
loop_
_entity_poly.entity_id
_entity_poly.type
_entity_poly.pdbx_seq_one_letter_code
_entity_poly.pdbx_strand_id
1 'polypeptide(L)'
;MKMKTVNELILCSLIGTFAMLGYGAVWNWVSVDGVFMALVSAIIMAVVLKSSVAFEKFAAVFCLKQSTLPKIKRFFSSWFILIGSKVVAMGAIVLLFDEQVQFSGPAGGVVAFYITIISIVILESLFLKTVNKKAAKEATPA
;
A
#
# COMPACT_ATOMS: atom_id res chain seq x y z
N MET A 1 -11.50 -10.85 13.17
CA MET A 1 -11.19 -9.74 12.23
C MET A 1 -12.40 -8.81 12.22
N LYS A 2 -12.28 -7.50 12.55
CA LYS A 2 -13.42 -6.57 12.55
C LYS A 2 -13.96 -6.46 11.11
N MET A 3 -15.27 -6.58 10.91
CA MET A 3 -15.95 -6.44 9.60
C MET A 3 -15.49 -5.19 8.83
N LYS A 4 -15.23 -4.09 9.54
CA LYS A 4 -14.71 -2.84 8.98
C LYS A 4 -13.39 -3.03 8.21
N THR A 5 -12.46 -3.85 8.72
CA THR A 5 -11.13 -4.04 8.11
C THR A 5 -11.18 -4.86 6.83
N VAL A 6 -12.14 -5.79 6.74
CA VAL A 6 -12.39 -6.62 5.56
C VAL A 6 -12.97 -5.76 4.43
N ASN A 7 -13.98 -4.93 4.72
CA ASN A 7 -14.57 -4.04 3.72
C ASN A 7 -13.55 -3.06 3.14
N GLU A 8 -12.69 -2.49 3.99
CA GLU A 8 -11.59 -1.64 3.55
C GLU A 8 -10.62 -2.42 2.64
N LEU A 9 -10.33 -3.69 2.94
CA LEU A 9 -9.44 -4.51 2.11
C LEU A 9 -10.06 -4.78 0.73
N ILE A 10 -11.36 -5.09 0.69
CA ILE A 10 -12.10 -5.30 -0.56
C ILE A 10 -12.11 -4.01 -1.39
N LEU A 11 -12.35 -2.87 -0.75
CA LEU A 11 -12.32 -1.56 -1.42
C LEU A 11 -10.93 -1.25 -1.99
N CYS A 12 -9.85 -1.43 -1.22
CA CYS A 12 -8.48 -1.28 -1.69
C CYS A 12 -8.20 -2.18 -2.89
N SER A 13 -8.61 -3.44 -2.82
CA SER A 13 -8.38 -4.42 -3.90
C SER A 13 -9.13 -4.06 -5.17
N LEU A 14 -10.38 -3.59 -5.07
CA LEU A 14 -11.16 -3.17 -6.22
C LEU A 14 -10.53 -1.93 -6.88
N ILE A 15 -10.24 -0.90 -6.09
CA ILE A 15 -9.58 0.34 -6.58
C ILE A 15 -8.23 0.00 -7.20
N GLY A 16 -7.44 -0.85 -6.56
CA GLY A 16 -6.14 -1.32 -7.06
C GLY A 16 -6.27 -2.05 -8.39
N THR A 17 -7.27 -2.92 -8.55
CA THR A 17 -7.50 -3.65 -9.81
C THR A 17 -7.83 -2.68 -10.94
N PHE A 18 -8.74 -1.72 -10.71
CA PHE A 18 -9.08 -0.70 -11.71
C PHE A 18 -7.89 0.18 -12.08
N ALA A 19 -7.10 0.59 -11.08
CA ALA A 19 -5.89 1.37 -11.32
C ALA A 19 -4.85 0.60 -12.14
N MET A 20 -4.60 -0.67 -11.81
CA MET A 20 -3.65 -1.53 -12.53
C MET A 20 -4.09 -1.76 -13.98
N LEU A 21 -5.38 -2.01 -14.22
CA LEU A 21 -5.91 -2.16 -15.57
C LEU A 21 -5.83 -0.85 -16.37
N GLY A 22 -6.16 0.27 -15.73
CA GLY A 22 -6.02 1.60 -16.34
C GLY A 22 -4.57 1.88 -16.72
N TYR A 23 -3.63 1.64 -15.80
CA TYR A 23 -2.20 1.80 -16.06
C TYR A 23 -1.67 0.86 -17.14
N GLY A 24 -2.09 -0.41 -17.14
CA GLY A 24 -1.74 -1.36 -18.20
C GLY A 24 -2.21 -0.93 -19.59
N ALA A 25 -3.31 -0.17 -19.67
CA ALA A 25 -3.84 0.32 -20.93
C ALA A 25 -3.17 1.62 -21.42
N VAL A 26 -2.75 2.51 -20.51
CA VAL A 26 -2.25 3.85 -20.87
C VAL A 26 -0.75 4.02 -20.71
N TRP A 27 -0.08 3.14 -19.97
CA TRP A 27 1.33 3.28 -19.60
C TRP A 27 2.16 2.06 -19.99
N ASN A 28 3.04 2.22 -20.97
CA ASN A 28 3.96 1.18 -21.46
C ASN A 28 4.92 0.61 -20.39
N TRP A 29 5.00 1.22 -19.21
CA TRP A 29 5.86 0.78 -18.11
C TRP A 29 5.16 -0.19 -17.15
N VAL A 30 3.85 -0.39 -17.29
CA VAL A 30 3.08 -1.33 -16.49
C VAL A 30 2.43 -2.30 -17.46
N SER A 31 2.77 -3.58 -17.38
CA SER A 31 2.15 -4.62 -18.19
C SER A 31 1.41 -5.61 -17.29
N VAL A 32 0.19 -5.94 -17.69
CA VAL A 32 -0.73 -6.78 -16.95
C VAL A 32 -1.32 -7.79 -17.92
N ASP A 33 -1.03 -9.08 -17.70
CA ASP A 33 -1.45 -10.17 -18.62
C ASP A 33 -2.97 -10.43 -18.62
N GLY A 34 -3.70 -9.94 -17.62
CA GLY A 34 -5.15 -10.00 -17.62
C GLY A 34 -5.82 -9.50 -16.34
N VAL A 35 -7.15 -9.42 -16.37
CA VAL A 35 -7.98 -8.96 -15.24
C VAL A 35 -7.78 -9.81 -13.99
N PHE A 36 -7.61 -11.12 -14.16
CA PHE A 36 -7.36 -12.02 -13.03
C PHE A 36 -6.01 -11.71 -12.34
N MET A 37 -4.95 -11.50 -13.11
CA MET A 37 -3.63 -11.13 -12.57
C MET A 37 -3.66 -9.74 -11.93
N ALA A 38 -4.38 -8.77 -12.51
CA ALA A 38 -4.62 -7.47 -11.88
C ALA A 38 -5.32 -7.60 -10.52
N LEU A 39 -6.30 -8.50 -10.42
CA LEU A 39 -7.05 -8.71 -9.18
C LEU A 39 -6.19 -9.36 -8.10
N VAL A 40 -5.50 -10.46 -8.43
CA VAL A 40 -4.61 -11.16 -7.49
C VAL A 40 -3.50 -10.22 -7.01
N SER A 41 -2.89 -9.49 -7.92
CA SER A 41 -1.83 -8.54 -7.61
C SER A 41 -2.33 -7.37 -6.73
N ALA A 42 -3.53 -6.84 -6.99
CA ALA A 42 -4.16 -5.83 -6.15
C ALA A 42 -4.49 -6.33 -4.73
N ILE A 43 -4.92 -7.60 -4.59
CA ILE A 43 -5.15 -8.22 -3.27
C ILE A 43 -3.84 -8.33 -2.50
N ILE A 44 -2.79 -8.85 -3.14
CA ILE A 44 -1.47 -8.99 -2.51
C ILE A 44 -0.94 -7.61 -2.10
N MET A 45 -1.03 -6.60 -2.96
CA MET A 45 -0.68 -5.21 -2.64
C MET A 45 -1.40 -4.71 -1.39
N ALA A 46 -2.73 -4.88 -1.34
CA ALA A 46 -3.52 -4.43 -0.21
C ALA A 46 -3.09 -5.12 1.10
N VAL A 47 -2.73 -6.40 1.02
CA VAL A 47 -2.20 -7.16 2.17
C VAL A 47 -0.81 -6.64 2.56
N VAL A 48 0.10 -6.44 1.62
CA VAL A 48 1.47 -5.98 1.93
C VAL A 48 1.44 -4.58 2.53
N LEU A 49 0.69 -3.63 1.97
CA LEU A 49 0.58 -2.28 2.51
C LEU A 49 0.02 -2.28 3.94
N LYS A 50 -1.05 -3.04 4.21
CA LYS A 50 -1.59 -3.15 5.57
C LYS A 50 -0.63 -3.83 6.53
N SER A 51 0.10 -4.85 6.07
CA SER A 51 1.13 -5.52 6.87
C SER A 51 2.28 -4.58 7.20
N SER A 52 2.71 -3.74 6.26
CA SER A 52 3.76 -2.74 6.46
C SER A 52 3.35 -1.72 7.51
N VAL A 53 2.12 -1.21 7.44
CA VAL A 53 1.58 -0.27 8.46
C VAL A 53 1.44 -0.95 9.83
N ALA A 54 1.04 -2.23 9.87
CA ALA A 54 0.97 -3.00 11.11
C ALA A 54 2.36 -3.22 11.72
N PHE A 55 3.35 -3.53 10.89
CA PHE A 55 4.74 -3.69 11.29
C PHE A 55 5.33 -2.38 11.82
N GLU A 56 5.05 -1.25 11.15
CA GLU A 56 5.45 0.08 11.65
C GLU A 56 4.86 0.38 13.02
N LYS A 57 3.58 0.09 13.25
CA LYS A 57 2.93 0.27 14.55
C LYS A 57 3.55 -0.64 15.62
N PHE A 58 3.79 -1.90 15.28
CA PHE A 58 4.43 -2.86 16.18
C PHE A 58 5.85 -2.41 16.55
N ALA A 59 6.65 -2.03 15.56
CA ALA A 59 8.01 -1.54 15.75
C ALA A 59 8.04 -0.22 16.53
N ALA A 60 7.12 0.70 16.26
CA ALA A 60 6.97 1.93 17.02
C ALA A 60 6.65 1.62 18.49
N VAL A 61 5.70 0.72 18.77
CA VAL A 61 5.37 0.32 20.14
C VAL A 61 6.56 -0.35 20.82
N PHE A 62 7.27 -1.25 20.13
CA PHE A 62 8.42 -1.96 20.69
C PHE A 62 9.61 -1.01 20.98
N CYS A 63 9.97 -0.15 20.03
CA CYS A 63 11.05 0.82 20.19
C CYS A 63 10.71 1.97 21.16
N LEU A 64 9.44 2.42 21.23
CA LEU A 64 9.03 3.46 22.17
C LEU A 64 8.87 2.94 23.60
N LYS A 65 8.52 1.65 23.78
CA LYS A 65 8.36 1.00 25.09
C LYS A 65 9.70 0.61 25.73
N GLN A 66 10.76 0.45 24.95
CA GLN A 66 12.08 0.12 25.46
C GLN A 66 12.79 1.37 26.03
N SER A 67 12.56 1.65 27.32
CA SER A 67 13.15 2.79 28.07
C SER A 67 14.66 2.65 28.34
N THR A 68 15.21 1.45 28.18
CA THR A 68 16.55 1.07 28.67
C THR A 68 17.71 1.33 27.69
N LEU A 69 17.48 1.92 26.51
CA LEU A 69 18.52 2.13 25.49
C LEU A 69 18.95 3.60 25.35
N PRO A 70 20.26 3.89 25.21
CA PRO A 70 20.79 5.24 25.08
C PRO A 70 20.28 5.95 23.81
N LYS A 71 20.08 7.29 23.90
CA LYS A 71 19.40 8.14 22.90
C LYS A 71 19.87 7.91 21.45
N ILE A 72 21.17 7.71 21.23
CA ILE A 72 21.76 7.46 19.89
C ILE A 72 21.27 6.13 19.28
N LYS A 73 21.21 5.05 20.07
CA LYS A 73 20.78 3.72 19.59
C LYS A 73 19.28 3.71 19.29
N ARG A 74 18.49 4.49 20.03
CA ARG A 74 17.05 4.66 19.77
C ARG A 74 16.80 5.39 18.44
N PHE A 75 17.57 6.44 18.13
CA PHE A 75 17.42 7.15 16.87
C PHE A 75 17.78 6.25 15.68
N PHE A 76 18.92 5.55 15.74
CA PHE A 76 19.33 4.64 14.67
C PHE A 76 18.39 3.44 14.49
N SER A 77 17.94 2.82 15.59
CA SER A 77 17.00 1.68 15.52
C SER A 77 15.65 2.10 14.97
N SER A 78 15.11 3.22 15.46
CA SER A 78 13.82 3.72 14.97
C SER A 78 13.92 4.20 13.52
N TRP A 79 15.05 4.78 13.10
CA TRP A 79 15.30 5.16 11.71
C TRP A 79 15.44 3.95 10.79
N PHE A 80 16.25 2.96 11.19
CA PHE A 80 16.44 1.72 10.44
C PHE A 80 15.14 0.96 10.28
N ILE A 81 14.27 0.94 11.30
CA ILE A 81 12.97 0.25 11.17
C ILE A 81 12.00 1.01 10.27
N LEU A 82 12.03 2.36 10.27
CA LEU A 82 11.14 3.19 9.45
C LEU A 82 11.52 3.24 7.97
N ILE A 83 12.83 3.23 7.69
CA ILE A 83 13.40 3.17 6.34
C ILE A 83 13.39 1.72 5.87
N GLY A 84 13.88 0.80 6.71
CA GLY A 84 14.01 -0.62 6.41
C GLY A 84 12.67 -1.29 6.17
N SER A 85 11.60 -0.95 6.90
CA SER A 85 10.27 -1.50 6.63
C SER A 85 9.80 -1.20 5.21
N LYS A 86 10.10 -0.01 4.69
CA LYS A 86 9.71 0.42 3.34
C LYS A 86 10.54 -0.28 2.27
N VAL A 87 11.84 -0.38 2.47
CA VAL A 87 12.74 -1.09 1.53
C VAL A 87 12.44 -2.58 1.50
N VAL A 88 12.20 -3.20 2.67
CA VAL A 88 11.83 -4.62 2.78
C VAL A 88 10.46 -4.87 2.17
N ALA A 89 9.46 -4.01 2.43
CA ALA A 89 8.16 -4.12 1.78
C ALA A 89 8.30 -4.02 0.26
N MET A 90 9.10 -3.07 -0.23
CA MET A 90 9.34 -2.92 -1.66
C MET A 90 10.02 -4.16 -2.26
N GLY A 91 11.07 -4.68 -1.63
CA GLY A 91 11.78 -5.88 -2.08
C GLY A 91 10.90 -7.13 -2.05
N ALA A 92 10.08 -7.29 -1.01
CA ALA A 92 9.11 -8.38 -0.91
C ALA A 92 8.10 -8.30 -2.05
N ILE A 93 7.62 -7.11 -2.40
CA ILE A 93 6.67 -6.96 -3.50
C ILE A 93 7.34 -7.22 -4.84
N VAL A 94 8.54 -6.71 -5.10
CA VAL A 94 9.27 -7.01 -6.36
C VAL A 94 9.46 -8.52 -6.54
N LEU A 95 9.88 -9.23 -5.49
CA LEU A 95 10.03 -10.70 -5.53
C LEU A 95 8.72 -11.45 -5.72
N LEU A 96 7.62 -10.96 -5.15
CA LEU A 96 6.30 -11.60 -5.28
C LEU A 96 5.62 -11.32 -6.62
N PHE A 97 6.01 -10.26 -7.32
CA PHE A 97 5.35 -9.77 -8.54
C PHE A 97 6.12 -10.07 -9.83
N ASP A 98 7.38 -10.52 -9.72
CA ASP A 98 8.32 -10.77 -10.84
C ASP A 98 7.67 -11.50 -12.02
N GLU A 99 6.75 -12.44 -11.74
CA GLU A 99 6.11 -13.26 -12.76
C GLU A 99 4.67 -12.82 -13.15
N GLN A 100 4.02 -11.94 -12.39
CA GLN A 100 2.58 -11.66 -12.54
C GLN A 100 2.25 -10.22 -12.99
N VAL A 101 3.11 -9.26 -12.71
CA VAL A 101 2.95 -7.86 -13.15
C VAL A 101 4.32 -7.31 -13.51
N GLN A 102 4.53 -7.07 -14.81
CA GLN A 102 5.81 -6.56 -15.27
C GLN A 102 5.83 -5.04 -15.19
N PHE A 103 6.64 -4.52 -14.26
CA PHE A 103 7.00 -3.12 -14.24
C PHE A 103 8.29 -2.95 -15.05
N SER A 104 8.18 -2.28 -16.19
CA SER A 104 9.32 -1.89 -17.01
C SER A 104 9.69 -0.43 -16.78
N GLY A 105 10.94 -0.06 -17.04
CA GLY A 105 11.40 1.34 -16.96
C GLY A 105 12.63 1.56 -16.06
N PRO A 106 12.94 2.83 -15.72
CA PRO A 106 14.15 3.19 -14.99
C PRO A 106 14.30 2.46 -13.65
N ALA A 107 15.54 2.15 -13.28
CA ALA A 107 15.88 1.39 -12.08
C ALA A 107 15.18 0.01 -12.01
N GLY A 108 14.92 -0.64 -13.16
CA GLY A 108 14.31 -1.98 -13.20
C GLY A 108 12.82 -2.00 -12.86
N GLY A 109 12.07 -0.96 -13.24
CA GLY A 109 10.62 -0.87 -13.00
C GLY A 109 10.21 -0.31 -11.63
N VAL A 110 11.17 -0.06 -10.73
CA VAL A 110 10.92 0.47 -9.38
C VAL A 110 10.19 1.81 -9.40
N VAL A 111 10.52 2.68 -10.37
CA VAL A 111 9.88 3.99 -10.49
C VAL A 111 8.40 3.84 -10.86
N ALA A 112 8.09 2.99 -11.85
CA ALA A 112 6.72 2.72 -12.29
C ALA A 112 5.89 2.15 -11.13
N PHE A 113 6.47 1.18 -10.42
CA PHE A 113 5.89 0.58 -9.23
C PHE A 113 5.51 1.60 -8.15
N TYR A 114 6.44 2.48 -7.77
CA TYR A 114 6.20 3.45 -6.70
C TYR A 114 5.12 4.46 -7.08
N ILE A 115 5.10 4.90 -8.34
CA ILE A 115 4.06 5.79 -8.87
C ILE A 115 2.70 5.08 -8.84
N THR A 116 2.63 3.83 -9.28
CA THR A 116 1.39 3.04 -9.25
C THR A 116 0.85 2.90 -7.83
N ILE A 117 1.68 2.55 -6.85
CA ILE A 117 1.25 2.45 -5.44
C ILE A 117 0.74 3.80 -4.93
N ILE A 118 1.49 4.88 -5.13
CA ILE A 118 1.09 6.22 -4.68
C ILE A 118 -0.27 6.59 -5.28
N SER A 119 -0.47 6.35 -6.56
CA SER A 119 -1.74 6.64 -7.24
C SER A 119 -2.90 5.83 -6.66
N ILE A 120 -2.70 4.55 -6.35
CA ILE A 120 -3.73 3.71 -5.70
C ILE A 120 -4.11 4.28 -4.33
N VAL A 121 -3.12 4.64 -3.50
CA VAL A 121 -3.34 5.21 -2.17
C VAL A 121 -4.05 6.57 -2.24
N ILE A 122 -3.70 7.40 -3.22
CA ILE A 122 -4.37 8.69 -3.46
C ILE A 122 -5.83 8.46 -3.86
N LEU A 123 -6.10 7.55 -4.81
CA LEU A 123 -7.46 7.20 -5.21
C LEU A 123 -8.26 6.74 -3.99
N GLU A 124 -7.74 5.78 -3.23
CA GLU A 124 -8.38 5.26 -2.02
C GLU A 124 -8.73 6.39 -1.04
N SER A 125 -7.76 7.27 -0.75
CA SER A 125 -7.95 8.40 0.16
C SER A 125 -9.04 9.36 -0.31
N LEU A 126 -9.12 9.60 -1.62
CA LEU A 126 -10.15 10.46 -2.23
C LEU A 126 -11.54 9.80 -2.18
N PHE A 127 -11.63 8.51 -2.47
CA PHE A 127 -12.89 7.76 -2.38
C PHE A 127 -13.42 7.72 -0.94
N LEU A 128 -12.56 7.38 0.02
CA LEU A 128 -12.93 7.36 1.45
C LEU A 128 -13.36 8.74 1.95
N LYS A 129 -12.66 9.82 1.56
CA LYS A 129 -13.06 11.20 1.89
C LYS A 129 -14.42 11.54 1.32
N THR A 130 -14.70 11.14 0.08
CA THR A 130 -15.97 11.44 -0.60
C THR A 130 -17.14 10.70 0.04
N VAL A 131 -16.97 9.42 0.37
CA VAL A 131 -17.98 8.61 1.08
C VAL A 131 -18.28 9.20 2.46
N ASN A 132 -17.24 9.52 3.23
CA ASN A 132 -17.41 10.13 4.56
C ASN A 132 -18.08 11.51 4.50
N LYS A 133 -17.76 12.32 3.46
CA LYS A 133 -18.41 13.62 3.25
C LYS A 133 -19.89 13.48 2.90
N LYS A 134 -20.28 12.44 2.15
CA LYS A 134 -21.70 12.17 1.85
C LYS A 134 -22.47 11.71 3.09
N ALA A 135 -21.89 10.80 3.88
CA ALA A 135 -22.50 10.35 5.14
C ALA A 135 -22.71 11.50 6.14
N ALA A 136 -21.80 12.48 6.18
CA ALA A 136 -21.95 13.68 7.01
C ALA A 136 -23.07 14.62 6.53
N LYS A 137 -23.40 14.60 5.22
CA LYS A 137 -24.47 15.43 4.65
C LYS A 137 -25.87 14.81 4.87
N GLU A 138 -25.95 13.50 5.02
CA GLU A 138 -27.19 12.76 5.31
C GLU A 138 -27.56 12.76 6.81
N ALA A 139 -26.62 13.09 7.69
CA ALA A 139 -26.83 13.14 9.15
C ALA A 139 -27.31 14.51 9.69
N THR A 140 -27.53 15.50 8.82
CA THR A 140 -28.20 16.76 9.17
C THR A 140 -29.65 16.69 8.71
N PRO A 141 -30.60 16.23 9.55
CA PRO A 141 -32.01 16.46 9.26
C PRO A 141 -32.27 17.96 9.30
N ALA A 142 -32.94 18.44 8.24
CA ALA A 142 -33.49 19.79 8.14
C ALA A 142 -34.52 20.06 9.24
#